data_AF-A0A5N5W8Q7-F1
#
_entry.id   AF-A0A5N5W8Q7-F1
#
_cell.length_a   1.000
_cell.length_b   1.000
_cell.length_c   1.000
_cell.angle_alpha   90.00
_cell.angle_beta   90.00
_cell.angle_gamma   90.00
#
_symmetry.space_group_name_H-M   'P 1'
#
loop_
_entity.id
_entity.type
_entity.pdbx_description
1 polymer ?
#
loop_
_entity_poly.entity_id
_entity_poly.type
_entity_poly.pdbx_seq_one_letter_code
_entity_poly.pdbx_strand_id
1 'polypeptide(L)'
;MSGGRARYVARVLGRLLAEQARARRKPGDGAEERARAVREALQDLGPFYIKVGQLLSTRPDFVSPAVLEELATLHDRVSPAPFSDFEPVLAADLG
;
A
#
# COMPACT_ATOMS: atom_id res chain seq x y z
N MET A 1 -19.09 -18.27 -2.99
CA MET A 1 -18.24 -17.25 -3.67
C MET A 1 -16.98 -16.85 -2.86
N SER A 2 -16.40 -17.71 -2.00
CA SER A 2 -15.33 -17.29 -1.04
C SER A 2 -13.88 -17.65 -1.41
N GLY A 3 -13.62 -18.38 -2.50
CA GLY A 3 -12.27 -18.87 -2.82
C GLY A 3 -11.35 -17.88 -3.56
N GLY A 4 -11.85 -16.73 -4.01
CA GLY A 4 -11.08 -15.77 -4.83
C GLY A 4 -10.15 -14.87 -4.01
N ARG A 5 -10.65 -14.33 -2.89
CA ARG A 5 -9.90 -13.38 -2.06
C ARG A 5 -8.72 -14.03 -1.34
N ALA A 6 -8.89 -15.26 -0.86
CA ALA A 6 -7.81 -16.02 -0.22
C ALA A 6 -6.65 -16.32 -1.20
N ARG A 7 -6.97 -16.67 -2.45
CA ARG A 7 -5.97 -16.90 -3.50
C ARG A 7 -5.24 -15.62 -3.90
N TYR A 8 -5.93 -14.48 -3.87
CA TYR A 8 -5.34 -13.18 -4.13
C TYR A 8 -4.32 -12.80 -3.05
N VAL A 9 -4.72 -12.90 -1.78
CA VAL A 9 -3.82 -12.66 -0.63
C VAL A 9 -2.61 -13.59 -0.67
N ALA A 10 -2.82 -14.88 -0.93
CA ALA A 10 -1.72 -15.85 -1.03
C ALA A 10 -0.75 -15.52 -2.17
N ARG A 11 -1.24 -15.01 -3.31
CA ARG A 11 -0.40 -14.59 -4.44
C ARG A 11 0.43 -13.35 -4.09
N VAL A 12 -0.17 -12.35 -3.44
CA VAL A 12 0.55 -11.12 -3.05
C VAL A 12 1.62 -11.43 -2.00
N LEU A 13 1.27 -12.20 -0.96
CA LEU A 13 2.23 -12.65 0.05
C LEU A 13 3.34 -13.51 -0.56
N GLY A 14 3.00 -14.42 -1.49
CA GLY A 14 3.99 -15.23 -2.21
C GLY A 14 4.98 -14.41 -3.02
N ARG A 15 4.52 -13.35 -3.69
CA ARG A 15 5.39 -12.42 -4.42
C ARG A 15 6.31 -11.66 -3.47
N LEU A 16 5.80 -11.19 -2.34
CA LEU A 16 6.57 -10.45 -1.34
C LEU A 16 7.69 -11.32 -0.74
N LEU A 17 7.39 -12.59 -0.44
CA LEU A 17 8.40 -13.55 0.01
C LEU A 17 9.47 -13.84 -1.06
N ALA A 18 9.08 -13.90 -2.34
CA ALA A 18 10.02 -14.10 -3.45
C ALA A 18 10.94 -12.88 -3.66
N GLU A 19 10.42 -11.66 -3.52
CA GLU A 19 11.22 -10.43 -3.59
C GLU A 19 12.16 -10.30 -2.39
N GLN A 20 11.73 -10.66 -1.17
CA GLN A 20 12.59 -10.73 0.02
C GLN A 20 13.77 -11.71 -0.14
N ALA A 21 13.53 -12.86 -0.77
CA ALA A 21 14.58 -13.85 -1.05
C ALA A 21 15.61 -13.33 -2.07
N ARG A 22 15.19 -12.49 -3.04
CA ARG A 22 16.09 -11.86 -4.02
C ARG A 22 16.86 -10.68 -3.42
N ALA A 23 16.22 -9.85 -2.60
CA ALA A 23 16.85 -8.71 -1.92
C ALA A 23 17.97 -9.15 -0.96
N ARG A 24 17.89 -10.37 -0.38
CA ARG A 24 18.97 -10.97 0.43
C ARG A 24 20.30 -11.18 -0.33
N ARG A 25 20.33 -11.02 -1.66
CA ARG A 25 21.52 -11.27 -2.50
C ARG A 25 22.35 -10.01 -2.80
N LYS A 26 21.87 -8.80 -2.49
CA LYS A 26 22.62 -7.54 -2.67
C LYS A 26 23.03 -6.93 -1.31
N PRO A 27 24.32 -6.72 -1.04
CA PRO A 27 24.77 -6.01 0.15
C PRO A 27 24.63 -4.49 -0.08
N GLY A 28 23.87 -3.80 0.77
CA GLY A 28 23.71 -2.33 0.75
C GLY A 28 22.27 -1.86 0.99
N ASP A 29 21.33 -2.28 0.15
CA ASP A 29 20.06 -1.55 -0.04
C ASP A 29 18.81 -2.34 0.39
N GLY A 30 19.01 -3.53 0.97
CA GLY A 30 17.90 -4.47 1.20
C GLY A 30 16.83 -3.97 2.16
N ALA A 31 17.10 -2.95 3.01
CA ALA A 31 16.10 -2.40 3.93
C ALA A 31 15.05 -1.53 3.21
N GLU A 32 15.50 -0.66 2.31
CA GLU A 32 14.63 0.19 1.47
C GLU A 32 13.81 -0.67 0.50
N GLU A 33 14.46 -1.66 -0.13
CA GLU A 33 13.79 -2.57 -1.06
C GLU A 33 12.69 -3.39 -0.38
N ARG A 34 12.93 -3.81 0.87
CA ARG A 34 11.91 -4.47 1.72
C ARG A 34 10.78 -3.53 2.11
N ALA A 35 11.08 -2.29 2.46
CA ALA A 35 10.09 -1.28 2.80
C ALA A 35 9.16 -0.97 1.61
N ARG A 36 9.75 -0.82 0.43
CA ARG A 36 9.05 -0.63 -0.83
C ARG A 36 8.11 -1.81 -1.13
N ALA A 37 8.58 -3.04 -0.98
CA ALA A 37 7.77 -4.24 -1.19
C ALA A 37 6.56 -4.30 -0.24
N VAL A 38 6.73 -3.86 1.01
CA VAL A 38 5.61 -3.75 1.97
C VAL A 38 4.56 -2.76 1.49
N ARG A 39 4.95 -1.55 1.05
CA ARG A 39 4.04 -0.55 0.49
C ARG A 39 3.29 -1.10 -0.73
N GLU A 40 4.00 -1.72 -1.67
CA GLU A 40 3.42 -2.29 -2.89
C GLU A 40 2.42 -3.41 -2.58
N ALA A 41 2.70 -4.28 -1.60
CA ALA A 41 1.72 -5.28 -1.18
C ALA A 41 0.46 -4.68 -0.54
N LEU A 42 0.58 -3.61 0.24
CA LEU A 42 -0.60 -2.93 0.79
C LEU A 42 -1.46 -2.29 -0.30
N GLN A 43 -0.83 -1.74 -1.35
CA GLN A 43 -1.53 -1.21 -2.53
C GLN A 43 -2.22 -2.33 -3.32
N ASP A 44 -1.52 -3.42 -3.61
CA ASP A 44 -2.07 -4.58 -4.31
C ASP A 44 -3.27 -5.16 -3.52
N LEU A 45 -3.14 -5.33 -2.21
CA LEU A 45 -4.23 -5.83 -1.34
C LEU A 45 -5.46 -4.92 -1.29
N GLY A 46 -5.34 -3.65 -1.73
CA GLY A 46 -6.45 -2.75 -2.00
C GLY A 46 -6.81 -1.78 -0.87
N PRO A 47 -7.94 -1.07 -0.98
CA PRO A 47 -8.24 0.14 -0.20
C PRO A 47 -8.22 -0.04 1.32
N PHE A 48 -8.63 -1.21 1.82
CA PHE A 48 -8.57 -1.50 3.24
C PHE A 48 -7.13 -1.55 3.76
N TYR A 49 -6.22 -2.19 3.03
CA TYR A 49 -4.82 -2.34 3.42
C TYR A 49 -4.03 -1.05 3.21
N ILE A 50 -4.41 -0.22 2.23
CA ILE A 50 -3.91 1.16 2.11
C ILE A 50 -4.22 1.94 3.40
N LYS A 51 -5.45 1.87 3.92
CA LYS A 51 -5.82 2.52 5.18
C LYS A 51 -5.04 2.00 6.38
N VAL A 52 -4.75 0.69 6.42
CA VAL A 52 -3.88 0.10 7.45
C VAL A 52 -2.47 0.67 7.35
N GLY A 53 -1.90 0.76 6.15
CA GLY A 53 -0.60 1.38 5.91
C GLY A 53 -0.56 2.84 6.35
N GLN A 54 -1.61 3.60 6.02
CA GLN A 54 -1.78 4.98 6.45
C GLN A 54 -1.85 5.13 7.98
N LEU A 55 -2.58 4.24 8.67
CA LEU A 55 -2.63 4.23 10.13
C LEU A 55 -1.26 3.92 10.74
N LEU A 56 -0.57 2.89 10.22
CA LEU A 56 0.76 2.50 10.68
C LEU A 56 1.80 3.60 10.47
N SER A 57 1.68 4.41 9.41
CA SER A 57 2.63 5.50 9.16
C SER A 57 2.54 6.63 10.20
N THR A 58 1.49 6.66 11.02
CA THR A 58 1.33 7.63 12.12
C THR A 58 1.89 7.08 13.44
N ARG A 59 2.35 5.83 13.46
CA ARG A 59 2.86 5.15 14.66
C ARG A 59 4.28 4.61 14.42
N PRO A 60 5.32 5.47 14.59
CA PRO A 60 6.71 5.11 14.32
C PRO A 60 7.22 3.93 15.16
N ASP A 61 6.56 3.60 16.27
CA ASP A 61 6.96 2.50 17.16
C ASP A 61 6.70 1.10 16.58
N PHE A 62 5.87 0.96 15.53
CA PHE A 62 5.48 -0.35 14.97
C PHE A 62 6.28 -0.77 13.74
N VAL A 63 7.02 0.14 13.12
CA VAL A 63 7.66 -0.09 11.82
C VAL A 63 9.08 0.47 11.82
N SER A 64 9.95 -0.08 10.97
CA SER A 64 11.30 0.49 10.82
C SER A 64 11.23 1.85 10.13
N PRO A 65 12.25 2.72 10.30
CA PRO A 65 12.31 4.03 9.62
C PRO A 65 12.11 3.94 8.10
N ALA A 66 12.73 2.96 7.43
CA ALA A 66 12.55 2.75 6.00
C ALA A 66 11.09 2.42 5.62
N VAL A 67 10.41 1.59 6.42
CA VAL A 67 8.98 1.27 6.20
C VAL A 67 8.11 2.49 6.49
N LEU A 68 8.43 3.27 7.52
CA LEU A 68 7.71 4.49 7.88
C LEU A 68 7.70 5.49 6.73
N GLU A 69 8.86 5.76 6.13
CA GLU A 69 9.01 6.64 4.96
C GLU A 69 8.18 6.14 3.78
N GLU A 70 8.22 4.84 3.52
CA GLU A 70 7.46 4.24 2.42
C GLU A 70 5.94 4.28 2.64
N LEU A 71 5.48 4.02 3.86
CA LEU A 71 4.07 4.11 4.22
C LEU A 71 3.54 5.54 4.22
N ALA A 72 4.39 6.54 4.53
CA ALA A 72 4.01 7.95 4.44
C ALA A 72 3.59 8.35 3.01
N THR A 73 4.14 7.71 1.99
CA THR A 73 3.75 7.96 0.58
C THR A 73 2.32 7.53 0.25
N LEU A 74 1.66 6.74 1.10
CA LEU A 74 0.27 6.30 0.91
C LEU A 74 -0.76 7.41 1.21
N HIS A 75 -0.37 8.49 1.87
CA HIS A 75 -1.31 9.55 2.26
C HIS A 75 -1.64 10.51 1.13
N ASP A 76 -0.66 10.97 0.34
CA ASP A 76 -0.83 12.18 -0.48
C ASP A 76 -0.23 12.12 -1.89
N ARG A 77 -0.43 11.02 -2.62
CA ARG A 77 -0.12 11.00 -4.06
C ARG A 77 -1.26 10.44 -4.88
N VAL A 78 -2.39 11.13 -4.87
CA VAL A 78 -3.45 10.89 -5.86
C VAL A 78 -3.42 12.04 -6.86
N SER A 79 -3.41 11.70 -8.15
CA SER A 79 -3.54 12.72 -9.20
C SER A 79 -4.86 13.48 -9.01
N PRO A 80 -4.87 14.81 -9.15
CA PRO A 80 -6.11 15.57 -9.12
C PRO A 80 -7.03 15.06 -10.24
N ALA A 81 -8.27 14.74 -9.87
CA ALA A 81 -9.32 14.40 -10.83
C ALA A 81 -10.15 15.65 -11.16
N PRO A 82 -10.66 15.78 -12.41
CA PRO A 82 -11.53 16.89 -12.80
C PRO A 82 -12.74 17.05 -11.88
N PHE A 83 -13.09 18.28 -11.52
CA PHE A 83 -14.27 18.55 -10.68
C PHE A 83 -15.58 18.05 -11.32
N SER A 84 -15.65 18.02 -12.65
CA SER A 84 -16.78 17.50 -13.43
C SER A 84 -17.16 16.06 -13.08
N ASP A 85 -16.21 15.27 -12.57
CA ASP A 85 -16.46 13.88 -12.18
C ASP A 85 -17.21 13.80 -10.83
N PHE A 86 -17.10 14.85 -10.01
CA PHE A 86 -17.69 14.92 -8.68
C PHE A 86 -18.98 15.76 -8.63
N GLU A 87 -19.13 16.74 -9.53
CA GLU A 87 -20.29 17.65 -9.60
C GLU A 87 -21.65 16.91 -9.54
N PRO A 88 -21.88 15.81 -10.30
CA PRO A 88 -23.17 15.12 -10.26
C PRO A 88 -23.47 14.46 -8.91
N VAL A 89 -22.43 13.97 -8.22
CA VAL A 89 -22.55 13.33 -6.88
C VAL A 89 -22.86 14.40 -5.84
N LEU A 90 -22.14 15.52 -5.89
CA LEU A 90 -22.36 16.66 -5.00
C LEU A 90 -23.76 17.26 -5.14
N ALA A 91 -24.25 17.45 -6.38
CA ALA A 91 -25.60 17.94 -6.64
C ALA A 91 -26.67 16.96 -6.10
N ALA A 92 -26.46 15.65 -6.25
CA ALA A 92 -27.37 14.65 -5.71
C ALA A 92 -27.42 14.65 -4.17
N ASP A 93 -26.29 14.88 -3.51
CA ASP A 93 -26.18 14.85 -2.05
C ASP A 93 -26.57 16.17 -1.36
N LEU A 94 -26.44 17.32 -2.05
CA LEU A 94 -26.61 18.65 -1.45
C LEU A 94 -27.75 19.50 -2.03
N GLY A 95 -28.30 19.16 -3.21
CA GLY A 95 -29.39 19.89 -3.86
C GLY A 95 -28.91 20.90 -4.90
#